data_AF-A0A4R4XGD7-F1
#
_entry.id   AF-A0A4R4XGD7-F1
#
_cell.length_a   1.000
_cell.length_b   1.000
_cell.length_c   1.000
_cell.angle_alpha   90.00
_cell.angle_beta   90.00
_cell.angle_gamma   90.00
#
_symmetry.space_group_name_H-M   'P 1'
#
loop_
_entity.id
_entity.type
_entity.pdbx_description
1 polymer ?
#
loop_
_entity_poly.entity_id
_entity_poly.type
_entity_poly.pdbx_seq_one_letter_code
_entity_poly.pdbx_strand_id
1 'polypeptide(L)'
;MDVYLDSAPENITPELALKAERVLDERWNGWLRPLATADALGDFLYAWRRNDPNGTWGYVTEVGDSLIYLRNDDDEPEEFPRAGESADGTPLYDLTGWVWFDADENEQE
;
A
#
# COMPACT_ATOMS: atom_id res chain seq x y z
N MET A 1 -4.16 -2.64 10.48
CA MET A 1 -3.91 -4.02 10.01
C MET A 1 -2.64 -3.99 9.17
N ASP A 2 -1.79 -4.99 9.32
CA ASP A 2 -0.57 -5.11 8.53
C ASP A 2 -0.87 -5.93 7.28
N VAL A 3 -0.55 -5.39 6.11
CA VAL A 3 -0.60 -6.10 4.83
C VAL A 3 0.70 -5.89 4.07
N TYR A 4 1.04 -6.83 3.20
CA TYR A 4 2.36 -6.95 2.60
C TYR A 4 2.25 -6.96 1.07
N LEU A 5 3.31 -6.51 0.41
CA LEU A 5 3.40 -6.42 -1.05
C LEU A 5 4.41 -7.41 -1.65
N ASP A 6 5.37 -7.89 -0.85
CA ASP A 6 6.43 -8.82 -1.28
C ASP A 6 6.42 -10.08 -0.40
N SER A 7 6.20 -11.23 -1.04
CA SER A 7 6.04 -12.53 -0.37
C SER A 7 7.35 -13.16 0.08
N ALA A 8 8.51 -12.57 -0.25
CA ALA A 8 9.79 -13.03 0.26
C ALA A 8 9.77 -13.02 1.80
N PRO A 9 10.08 -14.14 2.49
CA PRO A 9 9.95 -14.23 3.96
C PRO A 9 10.71 -13.15 4.72
N GLU A 10 11.85 -12.70 4.20
CA GLU A 10 12.64 -11.59 4.77
C GLU A 10 11.94 -10.22 4.73
N ASN A 11 10.96 -10.06 3.84
CA ASN A 11 10.20 -8.82 3.64
C ASN A 11 8.85 -8.82 4.39
N ILE A 12 8.44 -9.97 4.94
CA ILE A 12 7.25 -10.07 5.81
C ILE A 12 7.62 -9.63 7.24
N THR A 13 7.90 -8.33 7.38
CA THR A 13 8.25 -7.71 8.66
C THR A 13 7.29 -6.56 8.98
N PRO A 14 6.96 -6.31 10.27
CA PRO A 14 6.08 -5.20 10.64
C PRO A 14 6.57 -3.83 10.13
N GLU A 15 7.88 -3.65 9.94
CA GLU A 15 8.52 -2.45 9.44
C GLU A 15 8.30 -2.21 7.94
N LEU A 16 8.12 -3.27 7.16
CA LEU A 16 7.85 -3.21 5.70
C LEU A 16 6.38 -3.41 5.35
N ALA A 17 5.54 -3.68 6.35
CA ALA A 17 4.09 -3.80 6.18
C ALA A 17 3.42 -2.44 5.97
N LEU A 18 2.42 -2.40 5.10
CA LEU A 18 1.49 -1.28 5.02
C LEU A 18 0.57 -1.32 6.24
N LYS A 19 0.47 -0.20 6.96
CA LYS A 19 -0.50 -0.01 8.05
C LYS A 19 -1.86 0.38 7.48
N ALA A 20 -2.59 -0.60 6.94
CA ALA A 20 -3.94 -0.41 6.45
C ALA A 20 -4.91 -0.10 7.60
N GLU A 21 -5.83 0.85 7.41
CA GLU A 21 -6.91 1.12 8.34
C GLU A 21 -7.88 -0.06 8.37
N ARG A 22 -8.22 -0.58 7.18
CA ARG A 22 -9.04 -1.78 6.99
C ARG A 22 -8.75 -2.42 5.64
N VAL A 23 -9.19 -3.65 5.47
CA VAL A 23 -9.18 -4.37 4.19
C VAL A 23 -10.63 -4.64 3.81
N LEU A 24 -10.98 -4.42 2.54
CA LEU A 24 -12.33 -4.71 2.04
C LEU A 24 -12.56 -6.22 1.97
N ASP A 25 -13.82 -6.64 2.15
CA ASP A 25 -14.21 -8.05 2.08
C ASP A 25 -14.04 -8.61 0.66
N GLU A 26 -14.27 -7.79 -0.37
CA GLU A 26 -13.99 -8.19 -1.75
C GLU A 26 -12.49 -8.18 -2.07
N ARG A 27 -12.08 -9.09 -2.94
CA ARG A 27 -10.72 -9.18 -3.47
C ARG A 27 -10.62 -8.67 -4.89
N TRP A 28 -9.46 -8.17 -5.27
CA TRP A 28 -9.15 -7.77 -6.64
C TRP A 28 -8.20 -8.79 -7.26
N ASN A 29 -8.67 -9.54 -8.26
CA ASN A 29 -7.91 -10.65 -8.87
C ASN A 29 -7.39 -11.69 -7.85
N GLY A 30 -8.09 -11.86 -6.72
CA GLY A 30 -7.68 -12.75 -5.62
C GLY A 30 -6.82 -12.07 -4.53
N TRP A 31 -6.35 -10.85 -4.75
CA TRP A 31 -5.54 -10.10 -3.80
C TRP A 31 -6.38 -9.22 -2.87
N LEU A 32 -5.80 -8.89 -1.71
CA LEU A 32 -6.42 -8.01 -0.73
C LEU A 32 -6.59 -6.59 -1.30
N ARG A 33 -7.60 -5.89 -0.78
CA ARG A 33 -7.91 -4.50 -1.14
C ARG A 33 -7.80 -3.62 0.10
N PRO A 34 -6.59 -3.20 0.50
CA PRO A 34 -6.41 -2.39 1.68
C PRO A 34 -6.83 -0.94 1.44
N LEU A 35 -7.49 -0.37 2.45
CA LEU A 35 -7.73 1.06 2.55
C LEU A 35 -6.74 1.65 3.55
N ALA A 36 -6.01 2.67 3.13
CA ALA A 36 -5.01 3.34 3.97
C ALA A 36 -5.04 4.86 3.77
N THR A 37 -4.48 5.58 4.74
CA THR A 37 -4.26 7.03 4.63
C THR A 37 -3.06 7.31 3.72
N ALA A 38 -2.96 8.55 3.22
CA ALA A 38 -1.78 9.00 2.48
C ALA A 38 -0.50 8.86 3.31
N ASP A 39 -0.55 9.21 4.59
CA ASP A 39 0.59 9.07 5.51
C ASP A 39 1.04 7.61 5.67
N ALA A 40 0.10 6.68 5.83
CA ALA A 40 0.43 5.26 5.98
C ALA A 40 1.12 4.69 4.72
N LEU A 41 0.67 5.07 3.52
CA LEU A 41 1.35 4.68 2.28
C LEU A 41 2.70 5.40 2.11
N GLY A 42 2.79 6.66 2.53
CA GLY A 42 4.03 7.43 2.53
C GLY A 42 5.12 6.80 3.42
N ASP A 43 4.76 6.39 4.64
CA ASP A 43 5.63 5.69 5.58
C ASP A 43 6.06 4.31 5.05
N PHE A 44 5.12 3.56 4.47
CA PHE A 44 5.41 2.30 3.78
C PHE A 44 6.47 2.49 2.68
N LEU A 45 6.27 3.44 1.77
CA LEU A 45 7.21 3.73 0.69
C LEU A 45 8.55 4.25 1.19
N TYR A 46 8.56 4.99 2.31
CA TYR A 46 9.79 5.41 2.96
C TYR A 46 10.58 4.22 3.51
N ALA A 47 9.91 3.27 4.18
CA ALA A 47 10.54 2.06 4.70
C ALA A 47 11.15 1.22 3.57
N TRP A 48 10.42 1.04 2.46
CA TRP A 48 10.90 0.31 1.30
C TRP A 48 12.08 0.96 0.60
N ARG A 49 12.07 2.29 0.39
CA ARG A 49 13.24 3.02 -0.15
C ARG A 49 14.48 2.89 0.75
N ARG A 50 14.29 2.76 2.06
CA ARG A 50 15.41 2.56 2.99
C ARG A 50 15.93 1.12 2.96
N ASN A 51 15.04 0.14 2.83
CA ASN A 51 15.38 -1.28 2.78
C ASN A 51 16.04 -1.66 1.44
N ASP A 52 15.50 -1.15 0.34
CA ASP A 52 16.01 -1.33 -1.01
C ASP A 52 16.25 0.03 -1.69
N PRO A 53 17.40 0.68 -1.42
CA PRO A 53 17.75 1.97 -2.00
C PRO A 53 17.94 1.96 -3.52
N ASN A 54 18.12 0.79 -4.12
CA ASN A 54 18.24 0.63 -5.58
C ASN A 54 16.90 0.27 -6.23
N GLY A 55 15.87 0.03 -5.42
CA GLY A 55 14.51 -0.23 -5.90
C GLY A 55 13.87 1.00 -6.52
N THR A 56 12.78 0.77 -7.24
CA THR A 56 12.07 1.80 -8.00
C THR A 56 10.96 2.49 -7.19
N TRP A 57 10.99 2.29 -5.87
CA TRP A 57 10.00 2.77 -4.90
C TRP A 57 9.79 4.27 -4.97
N GLY A 58 8.57 4.66 -5.31
CA GLY A 58 8.15 6.03 -5.53
C GLY A 58 7.76 6.85 -4.30
N TYR A 59 6.97 7.88 -4.59
CA TYR A 59 6.35 8.79 -3.61
C TYR A 59 4.86 8.87 -3.86
N VAL A 60 4.12 9.32 -2.85
CA VAL A 60 2.70 9.63 -2.97
C VAL A 60 2.41 11.09 -2.70
N THR A 61 1.37 11.63 -3.32
CA THR A 61 0.88 12.99 -3.10
C THR A 61 -0.63 13.02 -3.27
N GLU A 62 -1.33 13.64 -2.32
CA GLU A 62 -2.78 13.86 -2.45
C GLU A 62 -3.06 14.97 -3.48
N VAL A 63 -3.95 14.67 -4.43
CA VAL A 63 -4.40 15.61 -5.46
C VAL A 63 -5.92 15.50 -5.59
N GLY A 64 -6.64 16.47 -5.02
CA GLY A 64 -8.10 16.44 -5.00
C GLY A 64 -8.63 15.25 -4.18
N ASP A 65 -9.50 14.43 -4.77
CA ASP A 65 -10.07 13.22 -4.15
C ASP A 65 -9.27 11.95 -4.49
N SER A 66 -8.00 12.09 -4.85
CA SER A 66 -7.14 10.97 -5.22
C SER A 66 -5.76 11.06 -4.59
N LEU A 67 -5.13 9.90 -4.39
CA LEU A 67 -3.75 9.76 -3.99
C LEU A 67 -2.95 9.31 -5.20
N ILE A 68 -1.99 10.14 -5.63
CA ILE A 68 -1.18 9.90 -6.80
C ILE A 68 0.13 9.26 -6.35
N TYR A 69 0.43 8.08 -6.88
CA TYR A 69 1.71 7.40 -6.72
C TYR A 69 2.55 7.57 -7.98
N LEU A 70 3.80 7.99 -7.82
CA LEU A 70 4.76 8.09 -8.92
C LEU A 70 6.02 7.31 -8.55
N ARG A 71 6.31 6.26 -9.33
CA ARG A 71 7.55 5.47 -9.20
C ARG A 71 8.76 6.31 -9.59
N ASN A 72 9.95 5.90 -9.13
CA ASN A 72 11.16 6.66 -9.44
C ASN A 72 11.67 6.46 -10.88
N ASP A 73 11.25 5.38 -11.55
CA ASP A 73 11.69 5.00 -12.88
C ASP A 73 10.59 5.09 -13.95
N ASP A 74 9.40 5.56 -13.57
CA ASP A 74 8.23 5.64 -14.44
C ASP A 74 7.70 7.08 -14.44
N ASP A 75 7.29 7.56 -15.61
CA ASP A 75 6.67 8.87 -15.80
C ASP A 75 5.13 8.77 -15.79
N GLU A 76 4.56 7.56 -15.79
CA GLU A 76 3.12 7.32 -15.72
C GLU A 76 2.68 7.11 -14.26
N PRO A 77 1.96 8.08 -13.65
CA PRO A 77 1.52 7.95 -12.27
C PRO A 77 0.36 6.96 -12.15
N GLU A 78 0.32 6.24 -11.03
CA GLU A 78 -0.84 5.46 -10.61
C GLU A 78 -1.73 6.32 -9.72
N GLU A 79 -3.05 6.18 -9.88
CA GLU A 79 -4.03 6.94 -9.13
C GLU A 79 -4.87 6.02 -8.25
N PHE A 80 -4.92 6.31 -6.95
CA PHE A 80 -5.78 5.63 -6.00
C PHE A 80 -6.93 6.55 -5.60
N PRO A 81 -8.19 6.17 -5.90
CA PRO A 81 -9.34 7.00 -5.56
C PRO A 81 -9.59 6.98 -4.06
N ARG A 82 -10.08 8.11 -3.52
CA ARG A 82 -10.62 8.16 -2.17
C ARG A 82 -11.83 7.24 -2.06
N ALA A 83 -11.79 6.36 -1.08
CA ALA A 83 -12.81 5.34 -0.82
C ALA A 83 -13.55 5.57 0.52
N GLY A 84 -13.19 6.63 1.24
CA GLY A 84 -13.90 7.05 2.44
C GLY A 84 -13.01 7.84 3.39
N GLU A 85 -13.29 7.70 4.67
CA GLU A 85 -12.65 8.42 5.76
C GLU A 85 -12.48 7.47 6.96
N SER A 86 -11.43 7.69 7.75
CA SER A 86 -11.26 7.11 9.10
C SER A 86 -12.22 7.77 10.09
N ALA A 87 -12.23 7.27 11.34
CA ALA A 87 -13.08 7.81 12.39
C ALA A 87 -12.78 9.29 12.75
N ASP A 88 -11.57 9.77 12.49
CA ASP A 88 -11.13 11.16 12.72
C ASP A 88 -11.28 12.05 11.47
N GLY A 89 -11.84 11.52 10.38
CA GLY A 89 -12.06 12.26 9.13
C GLY A 89 -10.88 12.28 8.17
N THR A 90 -9.80 11.55 8.48
CA THR A 90 -8.65 11.42 7.57
C THR A 90 -9.06 10.64 6.31
N PRO A 91 -8.75 11.13 5.10
CA PRO A 91 -9.07 10.41 3.87
C PRO A 91 -8.46 9.01 3.84
N LEU A 92 -9.24 8.06 3.33
CA LEU A 92 -8.80 6.69 3.04
C LEU A 92 -8.84 6.44 1.54
N TYR A 93 -7.78 5.84 1.02
CA TYR A 93 -7.60 5.54 -0.38
C TYR A 93 -7.63 4.05 -0.62
N ASP A 94 -8.30 3.62 -1.69
CA ASP A 94 -8.32 2.22 -2.11
C ASP A 94 -7.06 1.90 -2.91
N LEU A 95 -6.15 1.15 -2.30
CA LEU A 95 -4.87 0.77 -2.91
C LEU A 95 -4.99 -0.51 -3.77
N THR A 96 -6.21 -0.82 -4.22
CA THR A 96 -6.47 -1.85 -5.24
C THR A 96 -5.64 -1.59 -6.49
N GLY A 97 -5.12 -2.66 -7.09
CA GLY A 97 -4.25 -2.61 -8.27
C GLY A 97 -2.87 -3.18 -8.01
N TRP A 98 -2.46 -3.23 -6.73
CA TRP A 98 -1.25 -3.92 -6.28
C TRP A 98 -1.57 -5.30 -5.69
N VAL A 99 -0.52 -6.11 -5.53
CA VAL A 99 -0.60 -7.49 -5.07
C VAL A 99 -0.43 -7.53 -3.55
N TRP A 100 -1.53 -7.31 -2.83
CA TRP A 100 -1.53 -7.32 -1.37
C TRP A 100 -1.96 -8.68 -0.80
N PHE A 101 -1.29 -9.10 0.27
CA PHE A 101 -1.61 -10.33 1.02
C PHE A 101 -1.35 -10.10 2.52
N ASP A 102 -1.91 -10.96 3.36
CA ASP A 102 -1.62 -11.00 4.79
C ASP A 102 -0.44 -11.96 5.10
N ALA A 103 0.11 -11.90 6.31
CA ALA A 103 1.28 -12.73 6.66
C ALA A 103 0.97 -14.24 6.62
N ASP A 104 -0.27 -14.65 6.86
CA ASP A 104 -0.68 -16.05 7.00
C ASP A 104 -0.94 -16.70 5.62
N GLU A 105 -1.22 -15.90 4.58
CA GLU A 105 -1.39 -16.38 3.20
C GLU A 105 -0.09 -16.91 2.56
N ASN A 106 1.08 -16.57 3.11
CA ASN A 106 2.37 -17.11 2.65
C ASN A 106 2.75 -18.48 3.22
N GLU A 107 2.00 -19.01 4.20
CA GLU A 107 2.27 -20.36 4.74
C GLU A 107 1.73 -21.50 3.85
N GLN A 108 1.18 -21.19 2.67
CA GLN A 108 0.51 -22.16 1.79
C GLN A 108 1.34 -22.68 0.59
N GLU A 109 2.63 -22.37 0.49
CA GLU A 109 3.53 -22.92 -0.55
C GLU A 109 4.40 -24.10 -0.08
#